data_AF-A0A951EKM8-F1
#
_entry.id   AF-A0A951EKM8-F1
#
_cell.length_a   1.000
_cell.length_b   1.000
_cell.length_c   1.000
_cell.angle_alpha   90.00
_cell.angle_beta   90.00
_cell.angle_gamma   90.00
#
_symmetry.space_group_name_H-M   'P 1'
#
loop_
_entity.id
_entity.type
_entity.pdbx_description
1 polymer ?
#
loop_
_entity_poly.entity_id
_entity_poly.type
_entity_poly.pdbx_seq_one_letter_code
_entity_poly.pdbx_strand_id
1 'polypeptide(L)' 'MARDPAPRPKLVLASGSPRRLALMQQIGIEPDALIPADIDEAPRKGELPRLLAARLAAQKAAVAAQVA' A
#
# COMPACT_ATOMS: atom_id res chain seq x y z
N MET A 1 -21.60 30.10 3.84
CA MET A 1 -20.15 29.97 3.62
C MET A 1 -19.81 28.50 3.85
N ALA A 2 -19.55 27.74 2.79
CA ALA A 2 -19.16 26.35 2.93
C ALA A 2 -17.75 26.30 3.54
N ARG A 3 -17.56 25.51 4.62
CA ARG A 3 -16.22 25.23 5.15
C ARG A 3 -15.46 24.47 4.07
N ASP A 4 -14.29 24.96 3.68
CA ASP A 4 -13.36 24.16 2.89
C ASP A 4 -13.06 22.87 3.66
N PRO A 5 -13.19 21.69 3.01
CA PRO A 5 -12.83 20.44 3.66
C PRO A 5 -11.34 20.49 4.01
N ALA A 6 -11.03 20.18 5.27
CA ALA A 6 -9.65 20.05 5.72
C ALA A 6 -8.90 19.06 4.80
N PRO A 7 -7.59 19.28 4.55
CA PRO A 7 -6.84 18.43 3.65
C PRO A 7 -6.87 16.97 4.14
N ARG A 8 -7.39 16.07 3.28
CA ARG A 8 -7.36 14.63 3.54
C ARG A 8 -5.95 14.08 3.31
N PRO A 9 -5.48 13.11 4.10
CA PRO A 9 -4.23 12.43 3.83
C PRO A 9 -4.28 11.74 2.45
N LYS A 10 -3.16 11.77 1.72
CA LYS A 10 -3.03 11.07 0.43
C LYS A 10 -3.07 9.56 0.65
N LEU A 11 -3.87 8.87 -0.15
CA LEU A 11 -3.92 7.41 -0.20
C LEU A 11 -2.95 6.90 -1.27
N VAL A 12 -1.96 6.10 -0.89
CA VAL A 12 -0.98 5.54 -1.82
C VAL A 12 -1.09 4.02 -1.86
N LEU A 13 -1.12 3.45 -3.07
CA LEU A 13 -1.01 2.00 -3.24
C LEU A 13 0.45 1.58 -3.39
N ALA A 14 0.98 0.93 -2.37
CA ALA A 14 2.36 0.43 -2.30
C ALA A 14 2.62 -0.84 -3.16
N SER A 15 1.95 -0.99 -4.30
CA SER A 15 2.02 -2.19 -5.13
C SER A 15 1.91 -1.88 -6.61
N GLY A 16 2.83 -2.44 -7.40
CA GLY A 16 2.76 -2.43 -8.87
C GLY A 16 1.83 -3.51 -9.47
N SER A 17 1.01 -4.19 -8.68
CA SER A 17 0.12 -5.26 -9.17
C SER A 17 -1.18 -4.66 -9.75
N PRO A 18 -1.46 -4.82 -11.05
CA PRO A 18 -2.70 -4.32 -11.65
C PRO A 18 -3.96 -4.90 -10.97
N ARG A 19 -3.86 -6.13 -10.46
CA ARG A 19 -4.95 -6.80 -9.75
C ARG A 19 -5.29 -6.11 -8.42
N ARG A 20 -4.31 -5.55 -7.71
CA ARG A 20 -4.57 -4.84 -6.44
C ARG A 20 -5.23 -3.49 -6.68
N LEU A 21 -4.82 -2.79 -7.74
CA LEU A 21 -5.52 -1.58 -8.16
C LEU A 21 -6.98 -1.91 -8.51
N ALA A 22 -7.23 -2.92 -9.34
CA ALA A 22 -8.58 -3.34 -9.70
C ALA A 22 -9.46 -3.67 -8.48
N LEU A 23 -8.92 -4.32 -7.43
CA LEU A 23 -9.66 -4.59 -6.19
C LEU A 23 -10.06 -3.31 -5.44
N MET A 24 -9.19 -2.29 -5.40
CA MET A 24 -9.53 -0.99 -4.78
C MET A 24 -10.63 -0.28 -5.58
N GLN A 25 -10.52 -0.30 -6.91
CA GLN A 25 -11.49 0.29 -7.82
C GLN A 25 -12.87 -0.39 -7.70
N GLN A 26 -12.90 -1.72 -7.53
CA GLN A 26 -14.13 -2.48 -7.30
C GLN A 26 -14.90 -2.05 -6.04
N ILE A 27 -14.19 -1.57 -5.01
CA ILE A 27 -14.80 -1.03 -3.78
C ILE A 27 -14.95 0.50 -3.80
N GLY A 28 -14.74 1.14 -4.96
CA GLY A 28 -14.90 2.59 -5.14
C GLY A 28 -13.78 3.44 -4.56
N ILE A 29 -12.59 2.86 -4.35
CA ILE A 29 -11.42 3.57 -3.81
C ILE A 29 -10.38 3.74 -4.93
N GLU A 30 -10.09 4.98 -5.27
CA GLU A 30 -8.96 5.35 -6.15
C GLU A 30 -7.80 5.87 -5.29
N PRO A 31 -6.60 5.26 -5.37
CA PRO A 31 -5.42 5.83 -4.72
C PRO A 31 -4.97 7.10 -5.42
N ASP A 32 -4.46 8.07 -4.67
CA ASP A 32 -3.90 9.31 -5.18
C ASP A 32 -2.52 9.08 -5.86
N ALA A 33 -1.82 7.98 -5.51
CA ALA A 33 -0.59 7.57 -6.16
C ALA A 33 -0.37 6.04 -6.13
N LEU A 34 0.36 5.54 -7.13
CA LEU A 34 0.83 4.17 -7.23
C LEU A 34 2.35 4.16 -7.06
N ILE A 35 2.84 3.66 -5.92
CA ILE A 35 4.27 3.63 -5.62
C ILE A 35 4.68 2.20 -5.27
N PRO A 36 5.09 1.38 -6.25
CA PRO A 36 5.55 0.03 -5.99
C PRO A 36 6.77 0.05 -5.06
N ALA A 37 6.68 -0.64 -3.92
CA ALA A 37 7.83 -0.83 -3.04
C ALA A 37 8.62 -2.06 -3.48
N ASP A 38 9.88 -1.83 -3.87
CA ASP A 38 10.86 -2.87 -4.17
C ASP A 38 11.54 -3.31 -2.86
N ILE A 39 11.17 -4.49 -2.37
CA ILE A 39 11.68 -5.06 -1.12
C ILE A 39 12.01 -6.53 -1.32
N ASP A 40 12.87 -7.06 -0.47
CA ASP A 40 13.10 -8.50 -0.41
C ASP A 40 11.86 -9.24 0.15
N GLU A 41 11.22 -10.01 -0.71
CA GLU A 41 10.03 -10.81 -0.39
C GLU A 41 10.38 -12.23 0.10
N ALA A 42 11.66 -12.59 0.17
CA ALA A 42 12.08 -13.93 0.60
C ALA A 42 11.58 -14.24 2.02
N PRO A 43 11.00 -15.43 2.25
CA PRO A 43 10.66 -15.89 3.58
C PRO A 43 11.92 -16.06 4.44
N ARG A 44 11.85 -15.64 5.70
CA ARG A 44 12.90 -15.94 6.68
C ARG A 44 12.79 -17.40 7.12
N LYS A 45 13.90 -17.98 7.62
CA LYS A 45 13.92 -19.36 8.14
C LYS A 45 12.89 -19.52 9.25
N GLY A 46 11.95 -20.45 9.08
CA GLY A 46 10.88 -20.73 10.05
C GLY A 46 9.76 -19.69 10.09
N GLU A 47 9.73 -18.73 9.17
CA GLU A 47 8.68 -17.72 9.12
C GLU A 47 7.35 -18.33 8.64
N LEU A 48 6.29 -18.17 9.44
CA LEU A 48 4.97 -18.65 9.06
C LEU A 48 4.39 -17.79 7.92
N PRO A 49 3.63 -18.38 6.97
CA PRO A 49 3.08 -17.64 5.83
C PRO A 49 2.27 -16.40 6.21
N ARG A 50 1.49 -16.47 7.30
CA ARG A 50 0.72 -15.33 7.82
C ARG A 50 1.62 -14.19 8.33
N LEU A 51 2.72 -14.54 8.99
CA LEU A 51 3.67 -13.56 9.51
C LEU A 51 4.49 -12.94 8.38
N LEU A 52 4.89 -13.73 7.39
CA LEU A 52 5.50 -13.25 6.15
C LEU A 52 4.62 -12.19 5.48
N ALA A 53 3.35 -12.52 5.24
CA ALA A 53 2.42 -11.60 4.57
C ALA A 53 2.26 -10.27 5.34
N ALA A 54 2.12 -10.33 6.68
CA ALA A 54 2.02 -9.15 7.51
C ALA A 54 3.31 -8.31 7.49
N ARG A 55 4.48 -8.95 7.57
CA ARG A 55 5.79 -8.28 7.50
C ARG A 55 5.97 -7.58 6.16
N LEU A 56 5.73 -8.28 5.05
CA LEU A 56 5.89 -7.71 3.70
C LEU A 56 4.92 -6.56 3.46
N ALA A 57 3.68 -6.67 3.91
CA ALA A 57 2.71 -5.58 3.81
C ALA A 57 3.20 -4.32 4.56
N ALA A 58 3.67 -4.48 5.80
CA ALA A 58 4.20 -3.38 6.59
C ALA A 58 5.47 -2.76 5.97
N GLN A 59 6.39 -3.59 5.47
CA GLN A 59 7.62 -3.11 4.83
C GLN A 59 7.32 -2.34 3.54
N LYS A 60 6.41 -2.84 2.69
CA LYS A 60 5.99 -2.13 1.48
C LYS A 60 5.38 -0.77 1.80
N ALA A 61 4.50 -0.72 2.80
CA ALA A 61 3.89 0.52 3.26
C ALA A 61 4.94 1.51 3.80
N ALA A 62 5.89 1.05 4.61
CA ALA A 62 6.95 1.88 5.18
C ALA A 62 7.86 2.47 4.09
N VAL A 63 8.24 1.67 3.08
CA VAL A 63 9.06 2.14 1.95
C VAL A 63 8.28 3.17 1.12
N ALA A 64 7.04 2.87 0.75
CA ALA A 64 6.21 3.79 -0.02
C ALA A 64 5.96 5.11 0.72
N ALA A 65 5.82 5.09 2.05
CA ALA A 65 5.63 6.28 2.87
C ALA A 65 6.84 7.22 2.89
N GLN A 66 8.05 6.72 2.61
CA GLN A 66 9.26 7.55 2.55
C GLN A 66 9.38 8.36 1.25
N VAL A 67 8.62 7.99 0.21
CA VAL A 67 8.73 8.55 -1.15
C VAL A 67 7.43 9.17 -1.67
N ALA A 68 6.36 9.18 -0.85
CA ALA A 68 5.03 9.71 -1.16
C ALA A 68 4.86 11.18 -0.75
#